data_AF-A0A256XCI8-F1
#
_entry.id   AF-A0A256XCI8-F1
#
_cell.length_a   1.000
_cell.length_b   1.000
_cell.length_c   1.000
_cell.angle_alpha   90.00
_cell.angle_beta   90.00
_cell.angle_gamma   90.00
#
_symmetry.space_group_name_H-M   'P 1'
#
loop_
_entity.id
_entity.type
_entity.pdbx_description
1 polymer ?
#
loop_
_entity_poly.entity_id
_entity_poly.type
_entity_poly.pdbx_seq_one_letter_code
_entity_poly.pdbx_strand_id
1 'polypeptide(L)' 'MEYLIVSCPRCGKYSAMKSGSKSHSCPYCGYVVRIEEVSIFKKVRSGREAREIIKKLNTPKRVMKGIEERMRET' A
#
# COMPACT_ATOMS: atom_id res chain seq x y z
N MET A 1 -17.45 -3.04 1.18
CA MET A 1 -16.78 -2.29 0.09
C MET A 1 -15.38 -2.85 -0.08
N GLU A 2 -15.00 -3.27 -1.28
CA GLU A 2 -13.71 -3.92 -1.54
C GLU A 2 -12.65 -2.93 -2.04
N TYR A 3 -11.39 -3.20 -1.71
CA TYR A 3 -10.24 -2.40 -2.09
C TYR A 3 -9.16 -3.26 -2.73
N LEU A 4 -8.38 -2.65 -3.62
CA LEU A 4 -7.19 -3.20 -4.24
C LEU A 4 -5.98 -2.45 -3.69
N ILE A 5 -5.01 -3.19 -3.17
CA ILE A 5 -3.70 -2.65 -2.80
C ILE A 5 -2.86 -2.67 -4.06
N VAL A 6 -2.41 -1.50 -4.49
CA VAL A 6 -1.69 -1.32 -5.75
C VAL A 6 -0.36 -0.60 -5.49
N SER A 7 0.67 -0.95 -6.25
CA SER A 7 1.94 -0.20 -6.23
C SER A 7 1.95 0.86 -7.32
N CYS A 8 2.49 2.03 -7.00
CA CYS A 8 2.68 3.09 -7.98
C CYS A 8 3.92 2.77 -8.84
N PRO A 9 3.82 2.70 -10.17
CA PRO A 9 4.99 2.46 -11.04
C PRO A 9 5.99 3.62 -11.01
N ARG A 10 5.57 4.82 -10.61
CA ARG A 10 6.42 6.01 -10.56
C ARG A 10 7.23 6.14 -9.28
N CYS A 11 6.60 5.95 -8.11
CA CYS A 11 7.28 6.18 -6.81
C CYS A 11 7.46 4.91 -5.97
N GLY A 12 6.97 3.75 -6.43
CA GLY A 12 7.10 2.46 -5.76
C GLY A 12 6.24 2.28 -4.50
N LYS A 13 5.57 3.33 -4.00
CA LYS A 13 4.73 3.25 -2.81
C LYS A 13 3.42 2.51 -3.08
N TYR A 14 2.95 1.79 -2.07
CA TYR A 14 1.66 1.09 -2.08
C TYR A 14 0.53 1.98 -1.62
N SER A 15 -0.64 1.87 -2.22
CA SER A 15 -1.84 2.60 -1.82
C SER A 15 -3.12 1.79 -2.07
N ALA A 16 -4.23 2.21 -1.47
CA ALA A 16 -5.52 1.54 -1.64
C ALA A 16 -6.35 2.23 -2.72
N MET A 17 -6.83 1.45 -3.68
CA MET A 17 -7.81 1.85 -4.68
C MET A 17 -9.14 1.14 -4.40
N LYS A 18 -10.28 1.80 -4.64
CA LYS A 18 -11.59 1.10 -4.58
C LYS A 18 -11.71 0.13 -5.74
N SER A 19 -12.17 -1.10 -5.47
CA SER A 19 -12.45 -2.09 -6.51
C SER A 19 -13.46 -1.53 -7.52
N GLY A 20 -13.18 -1.67 -8.82
CA GLY A 20 -14.01 -1.15 -9.91
C GLY A 20 -13.65 0.26 -10.40
N SER A 21 -12.66 0.93 -9.80
CA SER A 21 -12.16 2.21 -10.31
C SER A 21 -11.31 2.00 -11.57
N LYS A 22 -11.51 2.83 -12.61
CA LYS A 22 -10.75 2.75 -13.87
C LYS A 22 -9.34 3.34 -13.75
N SER A 23 -9.16 4.28 -12.84
CA SER A 23 -7.90 4.97 -12.59
C SER A 23 -7.72 5.23 -11.11
N HIS A 24 -6.47 5.37 -10.70
CA HIS A 24 -6.07 5.65 -9.33
C HIS A 24 -5.06 6.79 -9.30
N SER A 25 -5.33 7.81 -8.48
CA SER A 25 -4.34 8.85 -8.22
C SER A 25 -3.47 8.43 -7.04
N CYS A 26 -2.16 8.35 -7.26
CA CYS A 26 -1.22 8.03 -6.21
C CYS A 26 -1.21 9.14 -5.16
N PRO A 27 -1.58 8.87 -3.90
CA PRO A 27 -1.65 9.90 -2.86
C PRO A 27 -0.28 10.41 -2.40
N TYR A 28 0.81 9.81 -2.89
CA TYR A 28 2.17 10.16 -2.49
C TYR A 28 2.93 11.00 -3.52
N CYS A 29 2.72 10.77 -4.81
CA CYS A 29 3.45 11.48 -5.88
C CYS A 29 2.53 12.14 -6.91
N GLY A 30 1.20 11.99 -6.77
CA GLY A 30 0.21 12.59 -7.67
C GLY A 30 0.09 11.91 -9.05
N TYR A 31 0.87 10.86 -9.33
CA TYR A 31 0.76 10.13 -10.60
C TYR A 31 -0.60 9.43 -10.71
N VAL A 32 -1.30 9.65 -11.82
CA VAL A 32 -2.56 8.99 -12.14
C VAL A 32 -2.25 7.75 -12.98
N VAL A 33 -2.53 6.58 -12.42
CA VAL A 33 -2.31 5.28 -13.07
C VAL A 33 -3.65 4.68 -13.49
N ARG A 34 -3.72 4.09 -14.69
CA ARG A 34 -4.88 3.31 -15.12
C ARG A 34 -4.84 1.92 -14.49
N ILE A 35 -6.00 1.32 -14.25
CA ILE A 35 -6.08 -0.01 -13.62
C ILE A 35 -5.36 -1.09 -14.43
N GLU A 36 -5.28 -0.94 -15.74
CA GLU A 36 -4.60 -1.85 -16.67
C GLU A 36 -3.06 -1.80 -16.53
N GLU A 37 -2.53 -0.67 -16.07
CA GLU A 37 -1.10 -0.41 -15.92
C GLU A 37 -0.59 -0.63 -14.49
N VAL A 38 -1.50 -0.88 -13.55
CA VAL A 38 -1.15 -0.93 -12.12
C VAL A 38 -0.87 -2.36 -11.66
N SER A 39 0.22 -2.54 -10.91
CA SER A 39 0.51 -3.83 -10.29
C SER A 39 -0.35 -3.99 -9.03
N ILE A 40 -1.29 -4.93 -9.09
CA ILE A 40 -2.17 -5.29 -7.96
C ILE A 40 -1.42 -6.26 -7.04
N PHE A 41 -1.26 -5.87 -5.78
CA PHE A 41 -0.61 -6.69 -4.76
C PHE A 41 -1.61 -7.63 -4.06
N LYS A 42 -2.76 -7.11 -3.62
CA LYS A 42 -3.78 -7.89 -2.91
C LYS A 42 -5.15 -7.22 -3.00
N LYS A 43 -6.23 -8.02 -3.08
CA LYS A 43 -7.61 -7.57 -2.87
C LYS A 43 -8.01 -7.75 -1.40
N VAL A 44 -8.62 -6.73 -0.81
CA VAL A 44 -9.04 -6.70 0.60
C VAL A 44 -10.48 -6.24 0.74
N ARG A 45 -11.16 -6.70 1.79
CA ARG A 45 -12.61 -6.47 1.97
C ARG A 45 -12.94 -5.29 2.88
N SER A 46 -11.92 -4.65 3.45
CA SER A 46 -12.06 -3.53 4.39
C SER A 46 -10.97 -2.48 4.20
N GLY A 47 -11.34 -1.20 4.34
CA GLY A 47 -10.39 -0.10 4.32
C GLY A 47 -9.42 -0.13 5.51
N ARG A 48 -9.84 -0.72 6.64
CA ARG A 48 -8.97 -0.94 7.81
C ARG A 48 -7.85 -1.93 7.47
N GLU A 49 -8.20 -3.07 6.88
CA GLU A 49 -7.21 -4.07 6.42
C GLU A 49 -6.24 -3.45 5.39
N ALA A 50 -6.77 -2.69 4.43
CA ALA A 50 -5.96 -1.98 3.45
C ALA A 50 -4.93 -1.07 4.11
N ARG A 51 -5.35 -0.25 5.08
CA ARG A 51 -4.49 0.70 5.80
C ARG A 51 -3.37 0.00 6.56
N GLU A 52 -3.67 -1.10 7.25
CA GLU A 52 -2.67 -1.85 8.02
C GLU A 52 -1.61 -2.47 7.11
N ILE A 53 -2.02 -3.07 5.99
CA ILE A 53 -1.10 -3.66 5.03
C ILE A 53 -0.24 -2.57 4.38
N ILE A 54 -0.84 -1.46 3.93
CA ILE A 54 -0.10 -0.34 3.32
C ILE A 54 0.93 0.24 4.29
N LYS A 55 0.57 0.39 5.58
CA LYS A 55 1.51 0.86 6.60
C LYS A 55 2.73 -0.05 6.67
N LYS A 56 2.54 -1.39 6.69
CA LYS A 56 3.64 -2.36 6.70
C LYS A 56 4.48 -2.29 5.43
N LEU A 57 3.83 -2.25 4.25
CA LEU A 57 4.51 -2.23 2.95
C LEU A 57 5.34 -0.96 2.72
N ASN A 58 4.84 0.20 3.15
CA ASN A 58 5.53 1.49 2.96
C ASN A 58 6.51 1.81 4.10
N THR A 59 6.54 1.03 5.18
CA THR A 59 7.51 1.21 6.26
C THR A 59 8.85 0.62 5.82
N PRO A 60 9.97 1.39 5.86
CA PRO A 60 11.28 0.86 5.50
C PRO A 60 11.66 -0.32 6.41
N LYS A 61 12.22 -1.39 5.84
CA LYS A 61 12.66 -2.58 6.60
C LYS A 61 13.59 -2.25 7.77
N ARG A 62 14.46 -1.24 7.61
CA ARG A 62 15.34 -0.72 8.68
C ARG A 62 14.58 -0.26 9.93
N VAL A 63 13.38 0.30 9.75
CA VAL A 63 12.53 0.77 10.85
C VAL A 63 11.86 -0.41 11.55
N MET A 64 11.37 -1.41 10.80
CA MET A 64 10.80 -2.62 11.41
C MET A 64 11.83 -3.39 12.22
N LYS A 65 13.05 -3.56 11.69
CA LYS A 65 14.14 -4.24 12.39
C LYS A 65 14.47 -3.57 13.74
N GLY A 66 14.58 -2.24 13.77
CA GLY A 66 14.83 -1.51 15.01
C GLY A 66 13.69 -1.56 16.03
N ILE A 67 12.44 -1.76 15.59
CA ILE A 67 11.30 -2.00 16.50
C ILE A 67 11.38 -3.41 17.08
N GLU A 68 11.66 -4.41 16.25
CA GLU A 68 11.78 -5.82 16.66
C GLU A 68 12.98 -6.06 17.60
N GLU A 69 14.09 -5.36 17.37
CA GLU A 69 15.27 -5.40 18.24
C GLU A 69 14.93 -4.87 19.63
N ARG A 70 14.28 -3.69 19.73
CA ARG A 70 13.86 -3.10 21.02
C ARG A 70 12.84 -3.94 21.77
N MET A 71 11.94 -4.63 21.07
CA MET A 71 10.95 -5.50 21.71
C MET A 71 11.55 -6.77 22.32
N ARG A 72 12.75 -7.20 21.92
CA ARG A 72 13.45 -8.35 22.52
C ARG A 72 14.23 -7.98 23.79
N GLU A 73 14.45 -6.69 24.02
CA GLU A 73 15.23 -6.17 25.17
C GLU A 73 14.34 -5.86 26.38
N THR A 74 13.03 -6.09 26.29
CA THR A 74 12.03 -5.89 27.37
C THR A 74 11.42 -7.22 27.77
#